data_AF-A0A7V5ZFG0-F1
#
_entry.id   AF-A0A7V5ZFG0-F1
#
_cell.length_a   1.000
_cell.length_b   1.000
_cell.length_c   1.000
_cell.angle_alpha   90.00
_cell.angle_beta   90.00
_cell.angle_gamma   90.00
#
_symmetry.space_group_name_H-M   'P 1'
#
loop_
_entity.id
_entity.type
_entity.pdbx_description
1 polymer ?
#
loop_
_entity_poly.entity_id
_entity_poly.type
_entity_poly.pdbx_seq_one_letter_code
_entity_poly.pdbx_strand_id
1 'polypeptide(L)'
;MAATPARPNKLLILRGSKGFLYGTSLSCTLSTDTQEQPQCMANGVSGSFIYPAPAGASEPTDQQPEEMTTMQIVAVVLAAGASTRMGSPKMLLPFGDKTVLETVLDHVTASQVSHTVVVLGYHWTKIYQMIEHLPVEVVVNPRPEQGMISSAQWAIAQMNQSADGILIVLGDQPLIPTWVHDTLIDAFHYRPDSILVPTYQGKRGHPVLFSARFREEILNLPTDRGLNTLLHTHPEAVHEVPVDTDTILLQINTPEEYQQMLERWQQS
;
A
#
# COMPACT_ATOMS: atom_id res chain seq x y z
N MET A 1 38.41 -16.16 -1.80
CA MET A 1 37.57 -15.55 -0.75
C MET A 1 37.21 -14.16 -1.22
N ALA A 2 35.98 -13.99 -1.72
CA ALA A 2 35.51 -12.71 -2.27
C ALA A 2 34.77 -11.94 -1.18
N ALA A 3 35.14 -10.68 -0.97
CA ALA A 3 34.49 -9.77 -0.03
C ALA A 3 33.12 -9.33 -0.58
N THR A 4 32.10 -9.44 0.25
CA THR A 4 30.73 -8.98 -0.02
C THR A 4 30.68 -7.45 -0.07
N PRO A 5 29.98 -6.82 -1.04
CA PRO A 5 29.79 -5.38 -1.02
C PRO A 5 28.77 -4.98 0.08
N ALA A 6 29.14 -3.96 0.86
CA ALA A 6 28.30 -3.35 1.88
C ALA A 6 27.05 -2.68 1.26
N ARG A 7 25.90 -2.83 1.94
CA ARG A 7 24.63 -2.17 1.57
C ARG A 7 24.74 -0.64 1.73
N PRO A 8 24.04 0.17 0.91
CA PRO A 8 24.04 1.62 1.08
C PRO A 8 23.29 2.03 2.36
N ASN A 9 23.81 3.10 2.98
CA ASN A 9 23.37 3.66 4.25
C ASN A 9 21.88 4.04 4.28
N LYS A 10 21.23 3.74 5.41
CA LYS A 10 19.92 4.27 5.81
C LYS A 10 19.94 5.81 5.78
N LEU A 11 18.95 6.41 5.13
CA LEU A 11 18.67 7.83 5.16
C LEU A 11 18.19 8.22 6.57
N LEU A 12 18.99 9.02 7.28
CA LEU A 12 18.65 9.56 8.60
C LEU A 12 17.84 10.85 8.41
N ILE A 13 16.52 10.84 8.65
CA ILE A 13 15.69 12.05 8.60
C ILE A 13 15.61 12.63 10.01
N LEU A 14 16.31 13.73 10.26
CA LEU A 14 16.20 14.50 11.50
C LEU A 14 15.06 15.52 11.40
N ARG A 15 14.07 15.44 12.29
CA ARG A 15 13.03 16.47 12.45
C ARG A 15 13.61 17.68 13.19
N GLY A 16 13.91 18.75 12.45
CA GLY A 16 14.14 20.09 13.01
C GLY A 16 12.83 20.86 13.10
N SER A 17 12.43 21.26 14.31
CA SER A 17 11.34 22.22 14.50
C SER A 17 11.86 23.63 14.21
N LYS A 18 11.32 24.23 13.15
CA LYS A 18 11.51 25.61 12.62
C LYS A 18 12.58 25.77 11.53
N GLY A 19 12.10 26.16 10.33
CA GLY A 19 12.86 26.96 9.37
C GLY A 19 13.32 26.22 8.11
N PHE A 20 12.68 26.53 6.99
CA PHE A 20 13.18 26.26 5.63
C PHE A 20 14.51 27.00 5.40
N LEU A 21 15.54 26.33 4.90
CA LEU A 21 16.68 26.98 4.24
C LEU A 21 17.10 26.16 3.01
N TYR A 22 17.10 26.82 1.86
CA TYR A 22 17.64 26.34 0.59
C TYR A 22 19.18 26.44 0.57
N GLY A 23 19.82 25.40 0.01
CA GLY A 23 21.05 25.48 -0.80
C GLY A 23 22.39 25.71 -0.08
N THR A 24 23.28 24.70 -0.12
CA THR A 24 24.52 24.69 -0.94
C THR A 24 25.32 23.42 -0.62
N SER A 25 25.85 22.78 -1.66
CA SER A 25 26.70 21.60 -1.56
C SER A 25 28.02 21.96 -0.87
N LEU A 26 28.27 21.38 0.30
CA LEU A 26 29.59 21.32 0.92
C LEU A 26 30.12 19.91 0.71
N SER A 27 31.08 19.78 -0.22
CA SER A 27 31.83 18.55 -0.42
C SER A 27 32.89 18.41 0.67
N CYS A 28 32.66 17.54 1.65
CA CYS A 28 33.72 17.06 2.55
C CYS A 28 34.23 15.71 2.04
N THR A 29 35.47 15.67 1.52
CA THR A 29 36.18 14.41 1.26
C THR A 29 36.82 13.92 2.55
N LEU A 30 36.29 12.84 3.12
CA LEU A 30 36.93 12.10 4.21
C LEU A 30 38.17 11.39 3.67
N SER A 31 39.35 11.84 4.07
CA SER A 31 40.60 11.09 3.89
C SER A 31 40.75 10.15 5.09
N THR A 32 40.86 8.85 4.81
CA THR A 32 41.19 7.84 5.82
C THR A 32 42.69 7.82 6.04
N ASP A 33 43.19 8.67 6.94
CA ASP A 33 44.45 8.38 7.59
C ASP A 33 44.56 9.01 8.99
N THR A 34 45.47 8.43 9.74
CA THR A 34 45.51 8.32 11.19
C THR A 34 46.00 9.61 11.86
N GLN A 35 45.32 10.03 12.94
CA GLN A 35 45.74 11.08 13.89
C GLN A 35 46.12 12.46 13.31
N GLU A 36 45.12 13.29 12.96
CA GLU A 36 45.13 14.75 13.17
C GLU A 36 43.73 15.33 12.84
N GLN A 37 43.28 16.36 13.56
CA GLN A 37 41.94 16.96 13.41
C GLN A 37 41.76 17.63 12.03
N PRO A 38 40.58 17.55 11.38
CA PRO A 38 40.35 18.26 10.12
C PRO A 38 40.29 19.78 10.36
N GLN A 39 41.22 20.52 9.76
CA GLN A 39 41.26 21.98 9.75
C GLN A 39 40.36 22.52 8.63
N CYS A 40 39.27 23.20 9.02
CA CYS A 40 38.47 24.02 8.10
C CYS A 40 39.05 25.44 8.05
N MET A 41 39.58 25.86 6.89
CA MET A 41 40.05 27.23 6.67
C MET A 41 38.91 28.09 6.08
N ALA A 42 38.43 29.06 6.87
CA ALA A 42 37.60 30.17 6.39
C ALA A 42 38.38 31.48 6.54
N ASN A 43 38.29 32.34 5.53
CA ASN A 43 39.05 33.58 5.41
C ASN A 43 38.90 34.53 6.61
N GLY A 44 40.01 34.74 7.33
CA GLY A 44 40.44 36.03 7.89
C GLY A 44 39.48 36.81 8.78
N VAL A 45 39.34 36.42 10.05
CA VAL A 45 39.32 37.32 11.22
C VAL A 45 39.86 36.53 12.42
N SER A 46 40.96 36.98 13.03
CA SER A 46 41.47 36.41 14.29
C SER A 46 40.65 36.95 15.47
N GLY A 47 39.81 36.10 16.06
CA GLY A 47 39.10 36.41 17.29
C GLY A 47 39.03 35.16 18.17
N SER A 48 39.71 35.19 19.32
CA SER A 48 39.54 34.20 20.37
C SER A 48 38.19 34.44 21.04
N PHE A 49 37.18 33.64 20.70
CA PHE A 49 35.94 33.54 21.47
C PHE A 49 36.02 32.27 22.32
N ILE A 50 36.37 32.45 23.59
CA ILE A 50 36.19 31.42 24.61
C ILE A 50 34.71 31.46 24.99
N TYR A 51 33.91 30.51 24.49
CA TYR A 51 32.61 30.23 25.08
C TYR A 51 32.82 29.35 26.32
N PRO A 52 32.41 29.78 27.53
CA PRO A 52 32.38 28.88 28.66
C PRO A 52 31.32 27.80 28.39
N ALA A 53 31.70 26.53 28.54
CA ALA A 53 30.77 25.41 28.48
C ALA A 53 29.68 25.60 29.56
N PRO A 54 28.39 25.49 29.23
CA PRO A 54 27.36 25.50 30.25
C PRO A 54 27.53 24.26 31.14
N ALA A 55 27.87 24.49 32.41
CA ALA A 55 27.85 23.46 33.43
C ALA A 55 26.40 23.00 33.64
N GLY A 56 26.11 21.73 33.35
CA GLY A 56 24.80 21.13 33.59
C GLY A 56 24.09 20.52 32.39
N ALA A 57 24.78 20.22 31.29
CA ALA A 57 24.22 19.33 30.27
C ALA A 57 24.26 17.89 30.79
N SER A 58 23.11 17.39 31.25
CA SER A 58 22.88 15.94 31.34
C SER A 58 23.15 15.33 29.97
N GLU A 59 23.92 14.25 29.94
CA GLU A 59 24.20 13.47 28.74
C GLU A 59 22.90 13.23 27.95
N PRO A 60 22.91 13.32 26.61
CA PRO A 60 21.73 12.99 25.83
C PRO A 60 21.43 11.52 26.07
N THR A 61 20.34 11.26 26.80
CA THR A 61 19.79 9.92 26.98
C THR A 61 19.67 9.27 25.62
N ASP A 62 20.33 8.14 25.46
CA ASP A 62 20.28 7.24 24.31
C ASP A 62 18.82 6.86 24.06
N GLN A 63 18.11 7.69 23.29
CA GLN A 63 16.78 7.40 22.80
C GLN A 63 16.96 6.36 21.70
N GLN A 64 16.91 5.09 22.10
CA GLN A 64 16.68 3.97 21.22
C GLN A 64 15.56 4.35 20.24
N PRO A 65 15.72 4.16 18.92
CA PRO A 65 14.68 4.51 17.97
C PRO A 65 13.41 3.76 18.38
N GLU A 66 12.34 4.50 18.69
CA GLU A 66 11.04 3.90 18.97
C GLU A 66 10.72 2.96 17.82
N GLU A 67 10.62 1.67 18.15
CA GLU A 67 10.27 0.61 17.25
C GLU A 67 8.88 0.96 16.70
N MET A 68 8.81 1.55 15.50
CA MET A 68 7.53 1.82 14.86
C MET A 68 6.83 0.48 14.72
N THR A 69 5.81 0.25 15.53
CA THR A 69 4.98 -0.95 15.45
C THR A 69 4.49 -1.05 14.01
N THR A 70 4.92 -2.10 13.31
CA THR A 70 4.56 -2.31 11.91
C THR A 70 3.05 -2.46 11.81
N MET A 71 2.37 -1.49 11.19
CA MET A 71 0.92 -1.56 11.01
C MET A 71 0.55 -2.80 10.19
N GLN A 72 -0.45 -3.53 10.63
CA GLN A 72 -0.94 -4.73 9.97
C GLN A 72 -2.01 -4.36 8.95
N ILE A 73 -1.66 -4.45 7.67
CA ILE A 73 -2.60 -4.21 6.57
C ILE A 73 -3.03 -5.55 5.99
N VAL A 74 -4.34 -5.81 5.99
CA VAL A 74 -4.92 -7.01 5.37
C VAL A 74 -5.56 -6.62 4.04
N ALA A 75 -5.09 -7.21 2.95
CA ALA A 75 -5.74 -7.10 1.66
C ALA A 75 -6.92 -8.06 1.57
N VAL A 76 -8.08 -7.55 1.17
CA VAL A 76 -9.26 -8.34 0.83
C VAL A 76 -9.51 -8.21 -0.67
N VAL A 77 -9.20 -9.28 -1.40
CA VAL A 77 -9.36 -9.36 -2.86
C VAL A 77 -10.73 -9.94 -3.17
N LEU A 78 -11.62 -9.12 -3.75
CA LEU A 78 -12.99 -9.50 -4.06
C LEU A 78 -13.05 -10.17 -5.44
N ALA A 79 -13.22 -11.49 -5.46
CA ALA A 79 -13.24 -12.34 -6.66
C ALA A 79 -14.51 -13.21 -6.76
N ALA A 80 -15.57 -12.85 -6.03
CA ALA A 80 -16.78 -13.66 -5.88
C ALA A 80 -17.83 -13.48 -6.99
N GLY A 81 -17.60 -12.60 -7.97
CA GLY A 81 -18.59 -12.14 -8.94
C GLY A 81 -18.97 -13.17 -10.03
N ALA A 82 -20.24 -13.13 -10.45
CA ALA A 82 -20.82 -14.09 -11.41
C ALA A 82 -20.30 -14.00 -12.85
N SER A 83 -19.69 -12.88 -13.25
CA SER A 83 -19.19 -12.65 -14.63
C SER A 83 -20.26 -12.81 -15.73
N THR A 84 -21.54 -12.52 -15.45
CA THR A 84 -22.65 -12.79 -16.37
C THR A 84 -22.52 -12.14 -17.74
N ARG A 85 -21.98 -10.92 -17.82
CA ARG A 85 -21.76 -10.19 -19.08
C ARG A 85 -20.59 -10.75 -19.92
N MET A 86 -19.69 -11.50 -19.30
CA MET A 86 -18.49 -12.04 -19.94
C MET A 86 -18.75 -13.37 -20.66
N GLY A 87 -19.87 -14.05 -20.35
CA GLY A 87 -20.14 -15.42 -20.81
C GLY A 87 -19.18 -16.49 -20.28
N SER A 88 -18.16 -16.09 -19.51
CA SER A 88 -17.13 -16.94 -18.92
C SER A 88 -16.66 -16.36 -17.58
N PRO A 89 -16.10 -17.17 -16.65
CA PRO A 89 -15.61 -16.66 -15.37
C PRO A 89 -14.38 -15.77 -15.57
N LYS A 90 -14.52 -14.45 -15.41
CA LYS A 90 -13.44 -13.50 -15.78
C LYS A 90 -12.15 -13.68 -14.99
N MET A 91 -12.26 -14.16 -13.75
CA MET A 91 -11.11 -14.49 -12.90
C MET A 91 -10.19 -15.55 -13.52
N LEU A 92 -10.73 -16.42 -14.38
CA LEU A 92 -10.01 -17.52 -15.04
C LEU A 92 -9.55 -17.18 -16.46
N LEU A 93 -9.80 -15.95 -16.94
CA LEU A 93 -9.38 -15.59 -18.28
C LEU A 93 -7.85 -15.47 -18.33
N PRO A 94 -7.20 -15.96 -19.40
CA PRO A 94 -5.76 -15.81 -19.58
C PRO A 94 -5.34 -14.33 -19.56
N PHE A 95 -4.19 -14.03 -18.99
CA PHE A 95 -3.61 -12.70 -18.94
C PHE A 95 -2.09 -12.87 -18.95
N GLY A 96 -1.52 -12.97 -20.15
CA GLY A 96 -0.16 -13.43 -20.34
C GLY A 96 -0.04 -14.95 -20.11
N ASP A 97 0.92 -15.35 -19.27
CA ASP A 97 1.17 -16.73 -18.83
C ASP A 97 0.34 -17.15 -17.61
N LYS A 98 -0.43 -16.21 -17.04
CA LYS A 98 -1.27 -16.39 -15.85
C LYS A 98 -2.74 -16.13 -16.18
N THR A 99 -3.61 -16.20 -15.19
CA THR A 99 -4.99 -15.70 -15.26
C THR A 99 -5.10 -14.25 -14.76
N VAL A 100 -6.25 -13.62 -15.04
CA VAL A 100 -6.61 -12.29 -14.49
C VAL A 100 -6.45 -12.27 -12.97
N LEU A 101 -7.00 -13.27 -12.26
CA LEU A 101 -6.93 -13.27 -10.80
C LEU A 101 -5.51 -13.53 -10.30
N GLU A 102 -4.77 -14.47 -10.89
CA GLU A 102 -3.37 -14.71 -10.50
C GLU A 102 -2.52 -13.44 -10.66
N THR A 103 -2.72 -12.68 -11.74
CA THR A 103 -2.01 -11.41 -11.96
C THR A 103 -2.32 -10.38 -10.88
N VAL A 104 -3.60 -10.27 -10.46
CA VAL A 104 -3.97 -9.40 -9.33
C VAL A 104 -3.30 -9.88 -8.04
N LEU A 105 -3.32 -11.19 -7.76
CA LEU A 105 -2.74 -11.75 -6.55
C LEU A 105 -1.22 -11.60 -6.51
N ASP A 106 -0.52 -11.71 -7.64
CA ASP A 106 0.92 -11.43 -7.70
C ASP A 106 1.22 -9.99 -7.27
N HIS A 107 0.50 -9.00 -7.83
CA HIS A 107 0.74 -7.60 -7.50
C HIS A 107 0.42 -7.29 -6.03
N VAL A 108 -0.65 -7.88 -5.49
CA VAL A 108 -1.05 -7.71 -4.09
C VAL A 108 -0.05 -8.40 -3.15
N THR A 109 0.33 -9.65 -3.41
CA THR A 109 1.24 -10.40 -2.53
C THR A 109 2.69 -9.91 -2.60
N ALA A 110 3.08 -9.21 -3.68
CA ALA A 110 4.35 -8.52 -3.78
C ALA A 110 4.40 -7.17 -3.04
N SER A 111 3.26 -6.67 -2.55
CA SER A 111 3.17 -5.39 -1.83
C SER A 111 3.48 -5.52 -0.34
N GLN A 112 3.45 -4.39 0.39
CA GLN A 112 3.67 -4.31 1.83
C GLN A 112 2.51 -4.83 2.70
N VAL A 113 1.49 -5.49 2.11
CA VAL A 113 0.39 -6.08 2.88
C VAL A 113 0.89 -7.22 3.78
N SER A 114 0.38 -7.28 5.01
CA SER A 114 0.74 -8.34 5.97
C SER A 114 0.09 -9.67 5.61
N HIS A 115 -1.17 -9.63 5.14
CA HIS A 115 -1.96 -10.81 4.82
C HIS A 115 -2.87 -10.53 3.63
N THR A 116 -3.10 -11.55 2.80
CA THR A 116 -4.03 -11.48 1.66
C THR A 116 -5.14 -12.49 1.84
N VAL A 117 -6.38 -12.01 1.87
CA VAL A 117 -7.62 -12.80 1.90
C VAL A 117 -8.32 -12.67 0.55
N VAL A 118 -8.58 -13.79 -0.11
CA VAL A 118 -9.28 -13.85 -1.40
C VAL A 118 -10.69 -14.36 -1.19
N VAL A 119 -11.67 -13.58 -1.61
CA VAL A 119 -13.09 -13.92 -1.48
C VAL A 119 -13.59 -14.52 -2.78
N LEU A 120 -13.93 -15.80 -2.73
CA LEU A 120 -14.52 -16.53 -3.84
C LEU A 120 -16.03 -16.68 -3.67
N GLY A 121 -16.73 -16.99 -4.76
CA GLY A 121 -18.18 -17.17 -4.79
C GLY A 121 -18.58 -18.04 -5.97
N TYR A 122 -19.07 -17.43 -7.04
CA TYR A 122 -19.33 -18.17 -8.27
C TYR A 122 -18.06 -18.85 -8.79
N HIS A 123 -18.18 -20.11 -9.23
CA HIS A 123 -17.08 -20.91 -9.75
C HIS A 123 -15.90 -21.14 -8.79
N TRP A 124 -16.10 -20.98 -7.47
CA TRP A 124 -15.01 -21.02 -6.48
C TRP A 124 -14.14 -22.26 -6.55
N THR A 125 -14.69 -23.45 -6.84
CA THR A 125 -13.89 -24.69 -6.90
C THR A 125 -12.81 -24.63 -7.98
N LYS A 126 -13.17 -24.13 -9.18
CA LYS A 126 -12.23 -23.98 -10.30
C LYS A 126 -11.22 -22.88 -10.03
N ILE A 127 -11.66 -21.77 -9.43
CA ILE A 127 -10.78 -20.65 -9.09
C ILE A 127 -9.79 -21.08 -8.01
N TYR A 128 -10.26 -21.76 -6.96
CA TYR A 128 -9.43 -22.27 -5.87
C TYR A 128 -8.33 -23.20 -6.37
N GLN A 129 -8.65 -24.16 -7.24
CA GLN A 129 -7.64 -25.06 -7.84
C GLN A 129 -6.54 -24.30 -8.59
N MET A 130 -6.85 -23.15 -9.18
CA MET A 130 -5.86 -22.32 -9.85
C MET A 130 -4.96 -21.60 -8.84
N ILE A 131 -5.49 -21.11 -7.73
CA ILE A 131 -4.76 -20.22 -6.81
C ILE A 131 -4.26 -20.89 -5.52
N GLU A 132 -4.57 -22.17 -5.27
CA GLU A 132 -4.23 -22.86 -4.01
C GLU A 132 -2.73 -22.95 -3.71
N HIS A 133 -1.90 -22.75 -4.74
CA HIS A 133 -0.44 -22.72 -4.64
C HIS A 133 0.11 -21.35 -4.21
N LEU A 134 -0.72 -20.30 -4.20
CA LEU A 134 -0.33 -18.94 -3.82
C LEU A 134 -0.42 -18.73 -2.30
N PRO A 135 0.37 -17.81 -1.71
CA PRO A 135 0.40 -17.56 -0.28
C PRO A 135 -0.79 -16.68 0.17
N VAL A 136 -2.01 -17.15 -0.06
CA VAL A 136 -3.25 -16.41 0.23
C VAL A 136 -4.22 -17.23 1.06
N GLU A 137 -4.98 -16.57 1.92
CA GLU A 137 -6.12 -17.17 2.62
C GLU A 137 -7.35 -17.11 1.71
N VAL A 138 -8.04 -18.23 1.53
CA VAL A 138 -9.26 -18.27 0.71
C VAL A 138 -10.49 -18.39 1.59
N VAL A 139 -11.45 -17.49 1.39
CA VAL A 139 -12.78 -17.56 1.98
C VAL A 139 -13.84 -17.65 0.88
N VAL A 140 -14.85 -18.49 1.08
CA VAL A 140 -15.95 -18.66 0.12
C VAL A 140 -17.19 -17.98 0.68
N ASN A 141 -17.66 -16.93 0.00
CA ASN A 141 -18.94 -16.30 0.31
C ASN A 141 -20.06 -17.25 -0.14
N PRO A 142 -20.94 -17.73 0.77
CA PRO A 142 -22.03 -18.63 0.41
C PRO A 142 -23.19 -17.91 -0.31
N ARG A 143 -23.23 -16.58 -0.29
CA ARG A 143 -24.30 -15.76 -0.87
C ARG A 143 -23.78 -14.61 -1.74
N PRO A 144 -23.00 -14.91 -2.80
CA PRO A 144 -22.44 -13.89 -3.69
C PRO A 144 -23.52 -13.15 -4.51
N GLU A 145 -24.72 -13.70 -4.63
CA GLU A 145 -25.89 -13.07 -5.26
C GLU A 145 -26.38 -11.81 -4.52
N GLN A 146 -25.99 -11.63 -3.26
CA GLN A 146 -26.32 -10.45 -2.44
C GLN A 146 -25.44 -9.24 -2.75
N GLY A 147 -24.54 -9.33 -3.74
CA GLY A 147 -23.73 -8.23 -4.22
C GLY A 147 -22.32 -8.19 -3.64
N MET A 148 -21.52 -7.24 -4.11
CA MET A 148 -20.11 -7.11 -3.75
C MET A 148 -19.90 -6.85 -2.25
N ILE A 149 -20.79 -6.07 -1.63
CA ILE A 149 -20.69 -5.76 -0.20
C ILE A 149 -20.80 -7.02 0.66
N SER A 150 -21.65 -7.99 0.30
CA SER A 150 -21.78 -9.24 1.07
C SER A 150 -20.47 -10.03 1.07
N SER A 151 -19.68 -9.93 0.00
CA SER A 151 -18.37 -10.58 -0.12
C SER A 151 -17.33 -9.90 0.78
N ALA A 152 -17.30 -8.56 0.79
CA ALA A 152 -16.44 -7.81 1.69
C ALA A 152 -16.80 -8.08 3.17
N GLN A 153 -18.08 -8.03 3.50
CA GLN A 153 -18.60 -8.33 4.84
C GLN A 153 -18.25 -9.75 5.27
N TRP A 154 -18.41 -10.73 4.38
CA TRP A 154 -18.07 -12.12 4.67
C TRP A 154 -16.60 -12.30 5.00
N ALA A 155 -15.69 -11.75 4.18
CA ALA A 155 -14.26 -11.77 4.50
C ALA A 155 -13.98 -11.08 5.83
N ILE A 156 -14.47 -9.87 6.01
CA ILE A 156 -14.19 -9.06 7.20
C ILE A 156 -14.72 -9.72 8.48
N ALA A 157 -15.85 -10.42 8.41
CA ALA A 157 -16.38 -11.19 9.53
C ALA A 157 -15.50 -12.39 9.89
N GLN A 158 -14.87 -13.01 8.87
CA GLN A 158 -14.05 -14.22 9.02
C GLN A 158 -12.58 -13.92 9.36
N MET A 159 -12.11 -12.69 9.17
CA MET A 159 -10.74 -12.30 9.52
C MET A 159 -10.48 -12.48 11.02
N ASN A 160 -9.62 -13.43 11.36
CA ASN A 160 -9.15 -13.70 12.72
C ASN A 160 -7.93 -12.88 13.10
N GLN A 161 -7.21 -12.39 12.10
CA GLN A 161 -6.04 -11.54 12.23
C GLN A 161 -6.41 -10.14 12.73
N SER A 162 -5.56 -9.60 13.61
CA SER A 162 -5.58 -8.17 13.93
C SER A 162 -5.16 -7.41 12.67
N ALA A 163 -5.91 -6.37 12.34
CA ALA A 163 -5.64 -5.50 11.21
C ALA A 163 -5.79 -4.06 11.71
N ASP A 164 -4.82 -3.21 11.39
CA ASP A 164 -4.91 -1.77 11.54
C ASP A 164 -5.64 -1.15 10.34
N GLY A 165 -5.48 -1.77 9.16
CA GLY A 165 -6.14 -1.35 7.93
C GLY A 165 -6.57 -2.53 7.04
N ILE A 166 -7.63 -2.30 6.27
CA ILE A 166 -8.25 -3.26 5.35
C ILE A 166 -8.18 -2.68 3.94
N LEU A 167 -7.32 -3.25 3.09
CA LEU A 167 -7.16 -2.85 1.69
C LEU A 167 -8.14 -3.63 0.80
N ILE A 168 -9.16 -2.97 0.29
CA ILE A 168 -10.15 -3.57 -0.61
C ILE A 168 -9.65 -3.50 -2.04
N VAL A 169 -9.38 -4.66 -2.63
CA VAL A 169 -8.90 -4.84 -4.00
C VAL A 169 -9.96 -5.58 -4.82
N LEU A 170 -10.17 -5.19 -6.07
CA LEU A 170 -11.06 -5.90 -6.98
C LEU A 170 -10.27 -6.94 -7.79
N GLY A 171 -10.78 -8.17 -7.86
CA GLY A 171 -10.11 -9.28 -8.56
C GLY A 171 -10.06 -9.15 -10.09
N ASP A 172 -10.70 -8.13 -10.67
CA ASP A 172 -10.81 -7.89 -12.12
C ASP A 172 -10.01 -6.68 -12.60
N GLN A 173 -9.05 -6.20 -11.80
CA GLN A 173 -8.16 -5.08 -12.11
C GLN A 173 -6.68 -5.51 -12.17
N PRO A 174 -6.29 -6.39 -13.13
CA PRO A 174 -4.95 -6.97 -13.18
C PRO A 174 -3.83 -5.96 -13.46
N LEU A 175 -4.15 -4.77 -13.99
CA LEU A 175 -3.17 -3.74 -14.31
C LEU A 175 -2.84 -2.79 -13.15
N ILE A 176 -3.42 -2.96 -11.96
CA ILE A 176 -3.01 -2.17 -10.80
C ILE A 176 -1.64 -2.70 -10.34
N PRO A 177 -0.57 -1.89 -10.40
CA PRO A 177 0.77 -2.34 -10.05
C PRO A 177 0.97 -2.32 -8.53
N THR A 178 1.91 -3.13 -8.06
CA THR A 178 2.29 -3.24 -6.64
C THR A 178 2.52 -1.89 -5.96
N TRP A 179 3.18 -0.95 -6.63
CA TRP A 179 3.51 0.36 -6.05
C TRP A 179 2.27 1.20 -5.70
N VAL A 180 1.11 0.98 -6.36
CA VAL A 180 -0.13 1.68 -5.98
C VAL A 180 -0.63 1.20 -4.62
N HIS A 181 -0.56 -0.11 -4.36
CA HIS A 181 -0.88 -0.66 -3.04
C HIS A 181 0.04 -0.09 -1.97
N ASP A 182 1.36 -0.10 -2.24
CA ASP A 182 2.37 0.42 -1.33
C ASP A 182 2.19 1.91 -1.05
N THR A 183 1.83 2.70 -2.07
CA THR A 183 1.60 4.15 -1.91
C THR A 183 0.46 4.44 -0.92
N LEU A 184 -0.61 3.63 -0.94
CA LEU A 184 -1.69 3.77 0.04
C LEU A 184 -1.26 3.32 1.44
N ILE A 185 -0.51 2.22 1.54
CA ILE A 185 0.01 1.71 2.82
C ILE A 185 0.95 2.73 3.47
N ASP A 186 1.87 3.30 2.70
CA ASP A 186 2.78 4.35 3.15
C ASP A 186 2.02 5.59 3.63
N ALA A 187 0.97 6.00 2.90
CA ALA A 187 0.13 7.12 3.31
C ALA A 187 -0.68 6.82 4.58
N PHE A 188 -1.03 5.55 4.82
CA PHE A 188 -1.79 5.11 5.99
C PHE A 188 -1.00 5.22 7.29
N HIS A 189 0.32 5.00 7.24
CA HIS A 189 1.19 5.21 8.41
C HIS A 189 1.08 6.62 9.00
N TYR A 190 0.78 7.62 8.18
CA TYR A 190 0.57 9.01 8.63
C TYR A 190 -0.89 9.34 8.95
N ARG A 191 -1.81 8.43 8.62
CA ARG A 191 -3.27 8.62 8.67
C ARG A 191 -4.02 7.32 9.05
N PRO A 192 -3.74 6.73 10.24
CA PRO A 192 -4.29 5.43 10.62
C PRO A 192 -5.81 5.41 10.83
N ASP A 193 -6.44 6.58 11.01
CA ASP A 193 -7.89 6.72 11.20
C ASP A 193 -8.64 7.07 9.90
N SER A 194 -8.02 6.91 8.73
CA SER A 194 -8.56 7.41 7.46
C SER A 194 -9.10 6.33 6.53
N ILE A 195 -9.85 6.77 5.52
CA ILE A 195 -10.13 6.03 4.29
C ILE A 195 -9.23 6.62 3.21
N LEU A 196 -8.28 5.83 2.68
CA LEU A 196 -7.40 6.28 1.61
C LEU A 196 -7.90 5.78 0.27
N VAL A 197 -8.05 6.70 -0.67
CA VAL A 197 -8.59 6.44 -2.01
C VAL A 197 -7.62 6.97 -3.04
N PRO A 198 -7.11 6.14 -3.97
CA PRO A 198 -6.22 6.61 -5.01
C PRO A 198 -7.01 7.47 -6.01
N THR A 199 -6.37 8.51 -6.53
CA THR A 199 -6.96 9.36 -7.56
C THR A 199 -6.06 9.53 -8.76
N TYR A 200 -6.66 9.50 -9.95
CA TYR A 200 -6.01 9.81 -11.21
C TYR A 200 -6.82 10.87 -11.93
N GLN A 201 -6.20 12.02 -12.20
CA GLN A 201 -6.85 13.17 -12.86
C GLN A 201 -8.20 13.56 -12.21
N GLY A 202 -8.25 13.57 -10.87
CA GLY A 202 -9.44 13.94 -10.09
C GLY A 202 -10.51 12.85 -10.02
N LYS A 203 -10.28 11.66 -10.58
CA LYS A 203 -11.19 10.51 -10.47
C LYS A 203 -10.68 9.54 -9.42
N ARG A 204 -11.56 9.16 -8.49
CA ARG A 204 -11.33 8.11 -7.49
C ARG A 204 -11.37 6.73 -8.14
N GLY A 205 -10.45 5.87 -7.73
CA GLY A 205 -10.38 4.47 -8.18
C GLY A 205 -10.15 3.49 -7.04
N HIS A 206 -9.71 2.30 -7.41
CA HIS A 206 -9.32 1.22 -6.51
C HIS A 206 -7.80 1.01 -6.52
N PRO A 207 -7.24 0.32 -5.52
CA PRO A 207 -7.89 -0.21 -4.31
C PRO A 207 -8.27 0.88 -3.30
N VAL A 208 -9.09 0.57 -2.30
CA VAL A 208 -9.43 1.52 -1.21
C VAL A 208 -8.98 0.95 0.12
N LEU A 209 -8.22 1.72 0.89
CA LEU A 209 -7.71 1.32 2.20
C LEU A 209 -8.56 1.93 3.31
N PHE A 210 -9.23 1.10 4.09
CA PHE A 210 -10.04 1.52 5.22
C PHE A 210 -9.28 1.27 6.52
N SER A 211 -9.23 2.27 7.40
CA SER A 211 -8.88 2.03 8.80
C SER A 211 -9.78 0.96 9.41
N ALA A 212 -9.21 0.11 10.27
CA ALA A 212 -9.94 -0.93 10.98
C ALA A 212 -11.09 -0.38 11.85
N ARG A 213 -11.07 0.92 12.20
CA ARG A 213 -12.19 1.57 12.90
C ARG A 213 -13.52 1.48 12.13
N PHE A 214 -13.46 1.39 10.80
CA PHE A 214 -14.65 1.24 9.95
C PHE A 214 -15.15 -0.20 9.85
N ARG A 215 -14.50 -1.18 10.51
CA ARG A 215 -14.86 -2.60 10.43
C ARG A 215 -16.33 -2.85 10.77
N GLU A 216 -16.78 -2.34 11.91
CA GLU A 216 -18.18 -2.52 12.35
C GLU A 216 -19.16 -1.83 11.40
N GLU A 217 -18.82 -0.65 10.89
CA GLU A 217 -19.67 0.06 9.94
C GLU A 217 -19.80 -0.70 8.62
N ILE A 218 -18.69 -1.24 8.09
CA ILE A 218 -18.70 -2.09 6.89
C ILE A 218 -19.60 -3.32 7.11
N LEU A 219 -19.46 -3.99 8.26
CA LEU A 219 -20.26 -5.17 8.60
C LEU A 219 -21.76 -4.86 8.72
N ASN A 220 -22.12 -3.63 9.08
CA ASN A 220 -23.51 -3.20 9.23
C ASN A 220 -24.08 -2.46 8.00
N LEU A 221 -23.31 -2.29 6.93
CA LEU A 221 -23.82 -1.67 5.70
C LEU A 221 -24.96 -2.52 5.10
N PRO A 222 -26.06 -1.88 4.65
CA PRO A 222 -27.11 -2.57 3.90
C PRO A 222 -26.56 -3.23 2.64
N THR A 223 -27.11 -4.39 2.26
CA THR A 223 -26.63 -5.17 1.11
C THR A 223 -26.87 -4.50 -0.25
N ASP A 224 -27.79 -3.54 -0.33
CA ASP A 224 -28.05 -2.71 -1.51
C ASP A 224 -27.09 -1.50 -1.63
N ARG A 225 -26.21 -1.31 -0.64
CA ARG A 225 -25.20 -0.24 -0.61
C ARG A 225 -23.80 -0.80 -0.83
N GLY A 226 -22.94 0.01 -1.41
CA GLY A 226 -21.53 -0.33 -1.60
C GLY A 226 -20.65 0.31 -0.53
N LEU A 227 -19.39 -0.13 -0.46
CA LEU A 227 -18.37 0.49 0.41
C LEU A 227 -18.19 1.99 0.13
N ASN A 228 -18.49 2.43 -1.10
CA ASN A 228 -18.54 3.84 -1.47
C ASN A 228 -19.48 4.67 -0.57
N THR A 229 -20.47 4.07 0.08
CA THR A 229 -21.31 4.77 1.06
C THR A 229 -20.47 5.41 2.16
N LEU A 230 -19.43 4.72 2.67
CA LEU A 230 -18.56 5.25 3.73
C LEU A 230 -17.76 6.48 3.27
N LEU A 231 -17.42 6.55 1.99
CA LEU A 231 -16.72 7.71 1.42
C LEU A 231 -17.63 8.96 1.38
N HIS A 232 -18.94 8.78 1.37
CA HIS A 232 -19.92 9.87 1.39
C HIS A 232 -20.38 10.22 2.79
N THR A 233 -20.44 9.24 3.71
CA THR A 233 -20.85 9.48 5.10
C THR A 233 -19.71 10.03 5.96
N HIS A 234 -18.45 9.75 5.60
CA HIS A 234 -17.25 10.24 6.29
C HIS A 234 -16.31 11.04 5.40
N PRO A 235 -16.76 12.11 4.73
CA PRO A 235 -15.89 12.91 3.86
C PRO A 235 -14.68 13.49 4.61
N GLU A 236 -14.79 13.72 5.92
CA GLU A 236 -13.70 14.16 6.80
C GLU A 236 -12.60 13.12 7.00
N ALA A 237 -12.93 11.83 6.83
CA ALA A 237 -11.99 10.73 6.97
C ALA A 237 -11.37 10.32 5.63
N VAL A 238 -11.93 10.77 4.50
CA VAL A 238 -11.44 10.42 3.17
C VAL A 238 -10.24 11.28 2.83
N HIS A 239 -9.12 10.63 2.54
CA HIS A 239 -7.95 11.28 1.96
C HIS A 239 -7.66 10.69 0.59
N GLU A 240 -7.62 11.59 -0.39
CA GLU A 240 -7.25 11.25 -1.76
C GLU A 240 -5.73 11.17 -1.88
N VAL A 241 -5.26 10.10 -2.51
CA VAL A 241 -3.84 9.84 -2.74
C VAL A 241 -3.61 9.88 -4.26
N PRO A 242 -3.07 10.98 -4.81
CA PRO A 242 -2.81 11.07 -6.24
C PRO A 242 -1.80 10.01 -6.69
N VAL A 243 -2.12 9.32 -7.78
CA VAL A 243 -1.23 8.38 -8.48
C VAL A 243 -1.12 8.77 -9.95
N ASP A 244 -0.05 8.35 -10.61
CA ASP A 244 0.26 8.70 -12.01
C ASP A 244 -0.20 7.65 -13.04
N THR A 245 -1.07 6.72 -12.63
CA THR A 245 -1.64 5.69 -13.48
C THR A 245 -3.17 5.70 -13.48
N ASP A 246 -3.77 5.58 -14.65
CA ASP A 246 -5.22 5.40 -14.81
C ASP A 246 -5.67 3.95 -14.54
N THR A 247 -4.75 3.01 -14.31
CA THR A 247 -5.10 1.59 -14.07
C THR A 247 -6.01 1.40 -12.87
N ILE A 248 -6.00 2.32 -11.91
CA ILE A 248 -6.93 2.37 -10.77
C ILE A 248 -8.41 2.53 -11.19
N LEU A 249 -8.66 2.98 -12.42
CA LEU A 249 -9.99 3.24 -13.00
C LEU A 249 -10.45 2.11 -13.94
N LEU A 250 -9.58 1.18 -14.30
CA LEU A 250 -9.84 0.15 -15.31
C LEU A 250 -10.26 -1.16 -14.63
N GLN A 251 -11.24 -1.85 -15.20
CA GLN A 251 -11.77 -3.12 -14.70
C GLN A 251 -12.41 -3.93 -15.84
N ILE A 252 -12.46 -5.26 -15.70
CA ILE A 252 -13.02 -6.15 -16.72
C ILE A 252 -14.51 -6.43 -16.44
N ASN A 253 -15.41 -5.77 -17.16
CA ASN A 253 -16.85 -6.03 -17.14
C ASN A 253 -17.38 -6.63 -18.45
N THR A 254 -16.71 -6.41 -19.57
CA THR A 254 -17.10 -6.94 -20.89
C THR A 254 -15.93 -7.59 -21.63
N PRO A 255 -16.19 -8.47 -22.62
CA PRO A 255 -15.15 -9.06 -23.45
C PRO A 255 -14.28 -8.02 -24.16
N GLU A 256 -14.86 -6.89 -24.56
CA GLU A 256 -14.14 -5.78 -25.18
C GLU A 256 -13.17 -5.11 -24.19
N GLU A 257 -13.59 -4.88 -22.95
CA GLU A 257 -12.73 -4.33 -21.90
C GLU A 257 -11.58 -5.29 -21.56
N TYR A 258 -11.84 -6.60 -21.55
CA TYR A 258 -10.79 -7.61 -21.40
C TYR A 258 -9.76 -7.54 -22.54
N GLN A 259 -10.22 -7.47 -23.79
CA GLN A 259 -9.33 -7.39 -24.95
C GLN A 259 -8.46 -6.12 -24.93
N GLN A 260 -9.06 -4.96 -24.61
CA GLN A 260 -8.34 -3.70 -24.44
C GLN A 260 -7.29 -3.78 -23.33
N MET A 261 -7.63 -4.40 -22.20
CA MET A 261 -6.71 -4.58 -21.08
C MET A 261 -5.54 -5.49 -21.43
N LEU A 262 -5.80 -6.57 -22.19
CA LEU A 262 -4.77 -7.50 -22.64
C LEU A 262 -3.80 -6.85 -23.64
N GLU A 263 -4.30 -6.05 -24.57
CA GLU A 263 -3.46 -5.28 -25.50
C GLU A 263 -2.55 -4.30 -24.76
N ARG A 264 -3.09 -3.63 -23.74
CA ARG A 264 -2.32 -2.73 -22.89
C ARG A 264 -1.24 -3.45 -22.09
N TRP A 265 -1.56 -4.60 -21.51
CA TRP A 265 -0.58 -5.45 -20.81
C TRP A 265 0.59 -5.83 -21.72
N GLN A 266 0.32 -6.22 -22.97
CA GLN A 266 1.36 -6.62 -23.93
C GLN A 266 2.29 -5.48 -24.36
N GLN A 267 1.89 -4.23 -24.12
CA GLN A 267 2.67 -3.03 -24.42
C GLN A 267 3.43 -2.48 -23.20
N SER A 268 3.21 -3.07 -22.03
CA SER A 268 3.83 -2.67 -20.75
C SER A 268 5.16 -3.40 -20.53
#